data_AF-A0A1F7IGA8-F1
#
_entry.id   AF-A0A1F7IGA8-F1
#
_cell.length_a   1.000
_cell.length_b   1.000
_cell.length_c   1.000
_cell.angle_alpha   90.00
_cell.angle_beta   90.00
_cell.angle_gamma   90.00
#
_symmetry.space_group_name_H-M   'P 1'
#
loop_
_entity.id
_entity.type
_entity.pdbx_description
1 polymer ?
#
loop_
_entity_poly.entity_id
_entity_poly.type
_entity_poly.pdbx_seq_one_letter_code
_entity_poly.pdbx_strand_id
1 'polypeptide(L)'
;MDKITKNIFLSKINIIVVFIALILVGFFIGRKYPQSIFLIKDARTAEQIALKAFEEKWEQVSDGCDTYCEGCGVKSSRKIETGYIVAIEYACGMKPDHRLIELTVFSNGKIEGLEEPTPVPGSNQIYIQQTEQISPP
;
A
#
# COMPACT_ATOMS: atom_id res chain seq x y z
N MET A 1 30.85 47.09 -28.42
CA MET A 1 29.67 46.64 -27.66
C MET A 1 29.60 47.48 -26.39
N ASP A 2 28.63 48.39 -26.35
CA ASP A 2 28.51 49.44 -25.35
C ASP A 2 28.22 48.91 -23.95
N LYS A 3 28.74 49.63 -22.94
CA LYS A 3 28.59 49.34 -21.50
C LYS A 3 27.12 49.18 -21.08
N ILE A 4 26.21 49.83 -21.82
CA ILE A 4 24.75 49.80 -21.62
C ILE A 4 24.16 48.43 -21.97
N THR A 5 24.63 47.79 -23.04
CA THR A 5 24.12 46.48 -23.48
C THR A 5 24.51 45.35 -22.52
N LYS A 6 25.69 45.44 -21.89
CA LYS A 6 26.14 44.45 -20.88
C LYS A 6 25.28 44.47 -19.62
N ASN A 7 24.85 45.64 -19.15
CA ASN A 7 24.01 45.75 -17.93
C ASN A 7 22.59 45.21 -18.15
N ILE A 8 22.03 45.38 -19.34
CA ILE A 8 20.73 44.81 -19.71
C ILE A 8 20.82 43.27 -19.80
N PHE A 9 21.93 42.76 -20.32
CA PHE A 9 22.16 41.32 -20.45
C PHE A 9 22.38 40.62 -19.09
N LEU A 10 23.17 41.23 -18.20
CA LEU A 10 23.41 40.72 -16.85
C LEU A 10 22.14 40.71 -15.98
N SER A 11 21.27 41.71 -16.16
CA SER A 11 19.97 41.77 -15.45
C SER A 11 19.04 40.63 -15.86
N LYS A 12 18.94 40.32 -17.17
CA LYS A 12 18.08 39.23 -17.68
C LYS A 12 18.56 37.84 -17.22
N ILE A 13 19.87 37.63 -17.13
CA ILE A 13 20.43 36.36 -16.63
C ILE A 13 20.04 36.12 -15.17
N ASN A 14 20.12 37.15 -14.31
CA ASN A 14 19.72 37.02 -12.91
C ASN A 14 18.23 36.69 -12.75
N ILE A 15 17.35 37.28 -13.57
CA ILE A 15 15.91 36.97 -13.56
C ILE A 15 15.69 35.49 -13.92
N ILE A 16 16.35 34.99 -14.96
CA ILE A 16 16.22 33.59 -15.39
C ILE A 16 16.71 32.63 -14.29
N VAL A 17 17.85 32.93 -13.65
CA VAL A 17 18.40 32.11 -12.57
C VAL A 17 17.45 32.05 -11.36
N VAL A 18 16.83 33.18 -10.99
CA VAL A 18 15.84 33.22 -9.90
C VAL A 18 14.60 32.41 -10.26
N PHE A 19 14.10 32.51 -11.51
CA PHE A 19 12.97 31.70 -11.96
C PHE A 19 13.26 30.20 -11.92
N ILE A 20 14.44 29.77 -12.38
CA ILE A 20 14.86 28.37 -12.32
C ILE A 20 14.96 27.90 -10.87
N ALA A 21 15.54 28.72 -9.98
CA ALA A 21 15.64 28.38 -8.56
C ALA A 21 14.24 28.21 -7.91
N LEU A 22 13.28 29.08 -8.22
CA LEU A 22 11.91 28.96 -7.71
C LEU A 22 11.20 27.71 -8.24
N ILE A 23 11.39 27.36 -9.51
CA ILE A 23 10.83 26.12 -10.09
C ILE A 23 11.43 24.89 -9.40
N LEU A 24 12.75 24.87 -9.18
CA LEU A 24 13.40 23.77 -8.47
C LEU A 24 12.90 23.65 -7.03
N VAL A 25 12.80 24.76 -6.29
CA VAL A 25 12.26 24.77 -4.93
C VAL A 25 10.81 24.26 -4.91
N GLY A 26 9.96 24.74 -5.83
CA GLY A 26 8.58 24.25 -5.97
C GLY A 26 8.50 22.75 -6.29
N PHE A 27 9.40 22.24 -7.14
CA PHE A 27 9.46 20.83 -7.49
C PHE A 27 9.90 19.94 -6.33
N PHE A 28 10.89 20.38 -5.54
CA PHE A 28 11.33 19.65 -4.34
C PHE A 28 10.30 19.68 -3.21
N ILE A 29 9.60 20.81 -3.02
CA ILE A 29 8.50 20.90 -2.04
C ILE A 29 7.30 20.05 -2.50
N GLY A 30 6.93 20.13 -3.77
CA GLY A 30 5.82 19.38 -4.34
C GLY A 30 5.99 17.86 -4.29
N ARG A 31 7.23 17.37 -4.37
CA ARG A 31 7.52 15.93 -4.20
C ARG A 31 7.40 15.44 -2.75
N LYS A 32 7.58 16.31 -1.75
CA LYS A 32 7.55 15.91 -0.34
C LYS A 32 6.14 15.78 0.23
N TYR A 33 5.15 16.40 -0.43
CA TYR A 33 3.75 16.35 -0.02
C TYR A 33 2.90 15.75 -1.14
N PRO A 34 2.92 14.41 -1.33
CA PRO A 34 1.93 13.78 -2.19
C PRO A 34 0.54 14.15 -1.67
N GLN A 35 -0.35 14.52 -2.57
CA GLN A 35 -1.74 14.80 -2.23
C GLN A 35 -2.41 13.53 -1.71
N SER A 36 -2.43 13.33 -0.40
CA SER A 36 -3.20 12.27 0.26
C SER A 36 -3.95 12.80 1.48
N ILE A 37 -4.70 13.88 1.29
CA ILE A 37 -5.96 14.05 2.04
C ILE A 37 -7.01 13.23 1.29
N PHE A 38 -6.85 11.90 1.32
CA PHE A 38 -7.92 10.99 0.92
C PHE A 38 -8.71 10.72 2.20
N LEU A 39 -9.57 11.67 2.58
CA LEU A 39 -10.54 11.42 3.63
C LEU A 39 -11.45 10.31 3.13
N ILE A 40 -11.31 9.12 3.69
CA ILE A 40 -12.21 8.00 3.43
C ILE A 40 -13.57 8.39 3.99
N LYS A 41 -14.48 8.79 3.09
CA LYS A 41 -15.81 9.30 3.47
C LYS A 41 -16.87 8.21 3.47
N ASP A 42 -16.65 7.16 2.69
CA ASP A 42 -17.61 6.10 2.41
C ASP A 42 -17.02 4.71 2.64
N ALA A 43 -17.90 3.76 2.97
CA ALA A 43 -17.52 2.38 3.22
C ALA A 43 -16.90 1.71 1.98
N ARG A 44 -17.37 2.05 0.78
CA ARG A 44 -16.89 1.45 -0.47
C ARG A 44 -15.42 1.78 -0.75
N THR A 45 -15.02 3.02 -0.54
CA THR A 45 -13.61 3.42 -0.60
C THR A 45 -12.78 2.66 0.44
N ALA A 46 -13.28 2.47 1.66
CA ALA A 46 -12.58 1.69 2.69
C ALA A 46 -12.41 0.22 2.28
N GLU A 47 -13.46 -0.39 1.72
CA GLU A 47 -13.44 -1.76 1.22
C GLU A 47 -12.42 -1.96 0.09
N GLN A 48 -12.37 -1.02 -0.87
CA GLN A 48 -11.38 -1.05 -1.95
C GLN A 48 -9.95 -0.91 -1.43
N ILE A 49 -9.72 -0.02 -0.46
CA ILE A 49 -8.41 0.16 0.16
C ILE A 49 -8.01 -1.12 0.93
N ALA A 50 -8.94 -1.72 1.66
CA ALA A 50 -8.72 -2.96 2.40
C ALA A 50 -8.39 -4.13 1.46
N LEU A 51 -9.16 -4.31 0.38
CA LEU A 51 -8.93 -5.34 -0.63
C LEU A 51 -7.58 -5.16 -1.31
N LYS A 52 -7.27 -3.94 -1.77
CA LYS A 52 -5.99 -3.66 -2.41
C LYS A 52 -4.81 -3.93 -1.48
N ALA A 53 -4.90 -3.53 -0.21
CA ALA A 53 -3.84 -3.79 0.76
C ALA A 53 -3.70 -5.28 1.10
N PHE A 54 -4.80 -6.02 1.10
CA PHE A 54 -4.79 -7.47 1.19
C PHE A 54 -4.07 -8.08 -0.03
N GLU A 55 -4.47 -7.73 -1.25
CA GLU A 55 -3.85 -8.22 -2.49
C GLU A 55 -2.34 -7.91 -2.51
N GLU A 56 -1.93 -6.68 -2.23
CA GLU A 56 -0.52 -6.26 -2.20
C GLU A 56 0.31 -7.04 -1.18
N LYS A 57 -0.27 -7.40 -0.03
CA LYS A 57 0.44 -8.14 1.01
C LYS A 57 0.51 -9.64 0.73
N TRP A 58 -0.55 -10.22 0.16
CA TRP A 58 -0.64 -11.65 -0.10
C TRP A 58 -0.15 -12.07 -1.50
N GLU A 59 0.15 -11.12 -2.39
CA GLU A 59 0.81 -11.37 -3.69
C GLU A 59 2.17 -12.07 -3.52
N GLN A 60 2.86 -11.85 -2.39
CA GLN A 60 4.19 -12.41 -2.12
C GLN A 60 4.17 -13.75 -1.36
N VAL A 61 2.99 -14.24 -0.97
CA VAL A 61 2.85 -15.48 -0.19
C VAL A 61 2.88 -16.68 -1.13
N SER A 62 3.82 -17.61 -0.92
CA SER A 62 4.09 -18.74 -1.82
C SER A 62 2.90 -19.67 -2.05
N ASP A 63 2.01 -19.81 -1.06
CA ASP A 63 0.83 -20.69 -1.17
C ASP A 63 -0.34 -20.03 -1.93
N GLY A 64 -0.23 -18.73 -2.24
CA GLY A 64 -1.26 -17.96 -2.95
C GLY A 64 -2.56 -17.84 -2.16
N CYS A 65 -2.80 -16.68 -1.56
CA CYS A 65 -4.09 -16.38 -0.94
C CYS A 65 -4.88 -15.41 -1.80
N ASP A 66 -6.14 -15.71 -2.05
CA ASP A 66 -6.99 -14.93 -2.92
C ASP A 66 -8.38 -14.74 -2.31
N THR A 67 -9.01 -13.63 -2.69
CA THR A 67 -10.41 -13.31 -2.41
C THR A 67 -11.35 -13.78 -3.51
N TYR A 68 -10.84 -14.36 -4.61
CA TYR A 68 -11.60 -14.82 -5.78
C TYR A 68 -12.19 -16.24 -5.67
N CYS A 69 -12.31 -16.78 -4.45
CA CYS A 69 -12.99 -18.06 -4.19
C CYS A 69 -14.53 -17.91 -4.06
N GLU A 70 -15.26 -19.02 -4.20
CA GLU A 70 -16.72 -19.03 -4.09
C GLU A 70 -17.14 -18.58 -2.69
N GLY A 71 -17.74 -17.39 -2.59
CA GLY A 71 -18.11 -16.80 -1.32
C GLY A 71 -16.99 -16.00 -0.64
N CYS A 72 -15.81 -15.84 -1.22
CA CYS A 72 -14.78 -14.95 -0.69
C CYS A 72 -14.99 -13.48 -1.11
N GLY A 73 -14.21 -12.57 -0.53
CA GLY A 73 -14.33 -11.13 -0.70
C GLY A 73 -14.76 -10.40 0.57
N VAL A 74 -15.19 -9.14 0.42
CA VAL A 74 -15.64 -8.33 1.55
C VAL A 74 -16.95 -8.88 2.11
N LYS A 75 -16.94 -9.23 3.39
CA LYS A 75 -18.12 -9.72 4.11
C LYS A 75 -18.86 -8.65 4.87
N SER A 76 -18.13 -7.69 5.43
CA SER A 76 -18.75 -6.56 6.11
C SER A 76 -17.82 -5.37 6.16
N SER A 77 -18.42 -4.19 6.28
CA SER A 77 -17.73 -2.95 6.60
C SER A 77 -18.52 -2.19 7.67
N ARG A 78 -17.82 -1.73 8.71
CA ARG A 78 -18.41 -0.98 9.83
C ARG A 78 -17.64 0.30 10.05
N LYS A 79 -18.36 1.41 10.12
CA LYS A 79 -17.78 2.71 10.47
C LYS A 79 -17.38 2.76 11.94
N ILE A 80 -16.20 3.29 12.21
CA ILE A 80 -15.69 3.63 13.55
C ILE A 80 -15.32 5.12 13.59
N GLU A 81 -15.03 5.67 14.76
CA GLU A 81 -14.73 7.10 14.91
C GLU A 81 -13.54 7.55 14.05
N THR A 82 -12.56 6.67 13.88
CA THR A 82 -11.29 6.97 13.20
C THR A 82 -11.24 6.48 11.76
N GLY A 83 -12.27 5.80 11.25
CA GLY A 83 -12.26 5.14 9.93
C GLY A 83 -13.31 4.03 9.77
N TYR A 84 -12.90 2.88 9.23
CA TYR A 84 -13.74 1.71 9.00
C TYR A 84 -13.02 0.43 9.39
N ILE A 85 -13.76 -0.53 9.93
CA ILE A 85 -13.33 -1.93 10.03
C ILE A 85 -13.93 -2.67 8.84
N VAL A 86 -13.11 -3.39 8.10
CA VAL A 86 -13.52 -4.17 6.92
C VAL A 86 -13.15 -5.63 7.17
N ALA A 87 -14.14 -6.52 7.12
CA ALA A 87 -13.93 -7.95 7.18
C ALA A 87 -13.82 -8.52 5.76
N ILE A 88 -12.70 -9.18 5.47
CA ILE A 88 -12.43 -9.84 4.19
C ILE A 88 -12.36 -11.33 4.44
N GLU A 89 -13.12 -12.09 3.66
CA GLU A 89 -12.98 -13.54 3.58
C GLU A 89 -12.08 -13.90 2.39
N TYR A 90 -11.15 -14.82 2.63
CA TYR A 90 -10.18 -15.26 1.65
C TYR A 90 -9.87 -16.75 1.84
N ALA A 91 -9.30 -17.39 0.84
CA ALA A 91 -8.77 -18.74 0.95
C ALA A 91 -7.33 -18.79 0.44
N CYS A 92 -6.57 -19.76 0.92
CA CYS A 92 -5.18 -19.97 0.52
C CYS A 92 -4.97 -21.37 -0.05
N GLY A 93 -4.24 -21.47 -1.15
CA GLY A 93 -3.93 -22.75 -1.80
C GLY A 93 -5.16 -23.46 -2.38
N MET A 94 -5.04 -24.78 -2.59
CA MET A 94 -6.06 -25.62 -3.25
C MET A 94 -7.14 -26.19 -2.31
N LYS A 95 -7.09 -25.89 -1.00
CA LYS A 95 -8.09 -26.37 -0.04
C LYS A 95 -9.12 -25.27 0.23
N PRO A 96 -10.42 -25.62 0.37
CA PRO A 96 -11.48 -24.68 0.71
C PRO A 96 -11.43 -24.33 2.20
N ASP A 97 -10.32 -23.76 2.65
CA ASP A 97 -10.15 -23.26 4.01
C ASP A 97 -10.45 -21.76 4.01
N HIS A 98 -11.74 -21.44 4.19
CA HIS A 98 -12.21 -20.06 4.26
C HIS A 98 -11.70 -19.40 5.54
N ARG A 99 -10.98 -18.30 5.38
CA ARG A 99 -10.39 -17.51 6.46
C ARG A 99 -10.98 -16.11 6.44
N LEU A 100 -11.17 -15.54 7.61
CA LEU A 100 -11.68 -14.18 7.77
C LEU A 100 -10.60 -13.33 8.44
N ILE A 101 -10.31 -12.18 7.84
CA ILE A 101 -9.41 -11.16 8.40
C ILE A 101 -10.16 -9.84 8.55
N GLU A 102 -9.95 -9.16 9.67
CA GLU A 102 -10.50 -7.84 9.91
C GLU A 102 -9.40 -6.78 9.78
N LEU A 103 -9.60 -5.85 8.85
CA LEU A 103 -8.68 -4.75 8.58
C LEU A 103 -9.27 -3.45 9.09
N THR A 104 -8.49 -2.69 9.84
CA THR A 104 -8.87 -1.34 10.24
C THR A 104 -8.28 -0.35 9.24
N VAL A 105 -9.15 0.32 8.49
CA VAL A 105 -8.79 1.36 7.53
C VAL A 105 -9.09 2.72 8.15
N PHE A 106 -8.04 3.45 8.50
CA PHE A 106 -8.15 4.77 9.12
C PHE A 106 -8.45 5.85 8.07
N SER A 107 -9.11 6.93 8.49
CA SER A 107 -9.47 8.08 7.65
C SER A 107 -8.28 8.81 7.02
N ASN A 108 -7.06 8.61 7.55
CA ASN A 108 -5.80 9.10 7.01
C ASN A 108 -5.15 8.16 5.98
N GLY A 109 -5.80 7.04 5.64
CA GLY A 109 -5.29 6.02 4.71
C GLY A 109 -4.36 4.99 5.33
N LYS A 110 -4.10 5.03 6.64
CA LYS A 110 -3.35 3.97 7.35
C LYS A 110 -4.21 2.71 7.42
N ILE A 111 -3.58 1.54 7.38
CA ILE A 111 -4.25 0.24 7.52
C ILE A 111 -3.56 -0.56 8.63
N GLU A 112 -4.36 -1.18 9.50
CA GLU A 112 -3.92 -2.11 10.56
C GLU A 112 -4.71 -3.42 10.47
N GLY A 113 -4.21 -4.49 11.11
CA GLY A 113 -4.84 -5.80 11.08
C GLY A 113 -4.42 -6.69 9.91
N LEU A 114 -3.49 -6.24 9.07
CA LEU A 114 -2.88 -7.01 7.98
C LEU A 114 -1.93 -8.12 8.48
N GLU A 115 -1.97 -8.53 9.75
CA GLU A 115 -1.09 -9.58 10.26
C GLU A 115 -1.56 -10.94 9.74
N GLU A 116 -0.62 -11.71 9.19
CA GLU A 116 -0.87 -13.11 8.85
C GLU A 116 -1.27 -13.84 10.14
N PRO A 117 -2.30 -14.71 10.14
CA PRO A 117 -2.61 -15.49 11.32
C PRO A 117 -1.35 -16.28 11.70
N THR A 118 -0.72 -15.87 12.81
CA THR A 118 0.50 -16.51 13.31
C THR A 118 0.23 -18.01 13.42
N PRO A 119 1.14 -18.89 12.95
CA PRO A 119 1.03 -20.31 13.21
C PRO A 119 0.87 -20.52 14.71
N VAL A 120 -0.28 -21.05 15.13
CA VAL A 120 -0.52 -21.36 16.54
C VAL A 120 0.51 -22.42 16.96
N PRO A 121 1.38 -22.16 17.95
CA PRO A 121 2.31 -23.17 18.43
C PRO A 121 1.48 -24.27 19.11
N GLY A 122 1.31 -25.40 18.42
CA GLY A 122 0.59 -26.57 18.95
C GLY A 122 -0.40 -27.24 18.01
N SER A 123 -0.68 -26.73 16.81
CA SER A 123 -1.40 -27.54 15.81
C SER A 123 -0.40 -28.39 15.03
N ASN A 124 -0.42 -29.71 15.24
CA ASN A 124 0.40 -30.70 14.56
C ASN A 124 0.51 -30.43 13.05
N GLN A 125 1.63 -29.81 12.64
CA GLN A 125 1.99 -29.67 11.24
C GLN A 125 2.47 -31.03 10.73
N ILE A 126 1.55 -31.80 10.14
CA ILE A 126 1.91 -32.69 9.04
C ILE A 126 1.89 -31.82 7.79
N TYR A 127 2.94 -31.02 7.60
CA TYR A 127 3.27 -30.48 6.29
C TYR A 127 4.75 -30.72 6.04
N ILE A 128 4.95 -31.54 5.02
CA ILE A 128 6.18 -32.18 4.59
C ILE A 128 7.22 -31.10 4.29
N GLN A 129 8.27 -31.01 5.11
CA GLN A 129 9.56 -30.53 4.62
C GLN A 129 10.10 -31.59 3.67
N GLN A 130 9.99 -31.35 2.38
CA GLN A 130 10.84 -32.01 1.39
C GLN A 130 11.68 -30.92 0.72
N THR A 131 12.59 -30.36 1.50
CA THR A 131 13.76 -29.68 0.95
C THR A 131 14.81 -30.74 0.72
N GLU A 132 14.93 -31.14 -0.55
CA GLU A 132 16.15 -31.55 -1.23
C GLU A 132 17.43 -31.46 -0.37
N GLN A 133 17.88 -32.59 0.20
CA GLN A 133 19.25 -32.76 0.66
C GLN A 133 20.03 -33.61 -0.36
N ILE A 134 20.90 -32.89 -1.05
CA ILE A 134 22.06 -33.37 -1.81
C ILE A 134 22.81 -34.42 -0.98
N SER A 135 22.98 -35.61 -1.54
CA SER A 135 23.88 -36.67 -1.04
C SER A 135 25.16 -36.67 -1.88
N PRO A 136 26.34 -36.77 -1.24
CA PRO A 136 27.31 -37.74 -1.72
C PRO A 136 27.86 -38.61 -0.58
N PRO A 137 28.09 -39.89 -0.86
CA PRO A 137 29.34 -40.55 -0.48
C PRO A 137 30.22 -40.87 -1.70
#